data_AF-A0A436DUZ1-F1
#
_entry.id   AF-A0A436DUZ1-F1
#
_cell.length_a   1.000
_cell.length_b   1.000
_cell.length_c   1.000
_cell.angle_alpha   90.00
_cell.angle_beta   90.00
_cell.angle_gamma   90.00
#
_symmetry.space_group_name_H-M   'P 1'
#
loop_
_entity.id
_entity.type
_entity.pdbx_description
1 polymer ?
#
loop_
_entity_poly.entity_id
_entity_poly.type
_entity_poly.pdbx_seq_one_letter_code
_entity_poly.pdbx_strand_id
1 'polypeptide(L)'
;SFGYAMAAVCAVLWSSYSLLSRRFPSVPTSIVTWFCAATAVLSLACHLALEQTVLPVGAGQWLAVLGLGLMPVGAAFYAWDIGVKRGNIQVLGAASYAAPLLSTLVLIAAGVAEPSLRILAACVLITGGAVLAAKSLFLRKPAATESRAGS
;
A
#
# COMPACT_ATOMS: atom_id res chain seq x y z
N SER A 1 -5.56 -12.03 -20.51
CA SER A 1 -6.10 -12.82 -19.39
C SER A 1 -5.07 -13.07 -18.29
N PHE A 2 -3.86 -13.53 -18.62
CA PHE A 2 -2.80 -13.83 -17.62
C PHE A 2 -2.45 -12.66 -16.69
N GLY A 3 -2.26 -11.44 -17.24
CA GLY A 3 -1.98 -10.25 -16.42
C GLY A 3 -3.10 -9.91 -15.41
N TYR A 4 -4.37 -10.08 -15.80
CA TYR A 4 -5.50 -9.87 -14.88
C TYR A 4 -5.57 -10.95 -13.79
N ALA A 5 -5.20 -12.20 -14.11
CA ALA A 5 -5.09 -13.25 -13.11
C ALA A 5 -4.00 -12.94 -12.09
N MET A 6 -2.83 -12.48 -12.53
CA MET A 6 -1.75 -12.07 -11.63
C MET A 6 -2.12 -10.86 -10.78
N ALA A 7 -2.83 -9.88 -11.34
CA ALA A 7 -3.35 -8.75 -10.56
C ALA A 7 -4.32 -9.21 -9.46
N ALA A 8 -5.21 -10.16 -9.75
CA ALA A 8 -6.12 -10.73 -8.76
C ALA A 8 -5.35 -11.48 -7.65
N VAL A 9 -4.36 -12.30 -8.01
CA VAL A 9 -3.51 -13.00 -7.02
C VAL A 9 -2.76 -12.00 -6.14
N CYS A 10 -2.18 -10.97 -6.72
CA CYS A 10 -1.50 -9.90 -5.99
C CYS A 10 -2.44 -9.21 -4.98
N ALA A 11 -3.65 -8.85 -5.41
CA ALA A 11 -4.65 -8.24 -4.54
C ALA A 11 -5.05 -9.15 -3.37
N VAL A 12 -5.22 -10.46 -3.63
CA VAL A 12 -5.53 -11.45 -2.58
C VAL A 12 -4.37 -11.61 -1.60
N LEU A 13 -3.13 -11.73 -2.08
CA LEU A 13 -1.96 -11.87 -1.20
C LEU A 13 -1.77 -10.64 -0.32
N TRP A 14 -1.88 -9.44 -0.90
CA TRP A 14 -1.69 -8.19 -0.16
C TRP A 14 -2.79 -7.95 0.89
N SER A 15 -4.05 -8.21 0.53
CA SER A 15 -5.17 -8.09 1.47
C SER A 15 -5.10 -9.14 2.59
N SER A 16 -4.72 -10.38 2.26
CA SER A 16 -4.52 -11.44 3.26
C SER A 16 -3.40 -11.10 4.23
N TYR A 17 -2.25 -10.63 3.74
CA TYR A 17 -1.15 -10.15 4.58
C TYR A 17 -1.61 -9.07 5.55
N SER A 18 -2.33 -8.07 5.05
CA SER A 18 -2.82 -6.94 5.87
C SER A 18 -3.84 -7.38 6.94
N LEU A 19 -4.73 -8.33 6.63
CA LEU A 19 -5.69 -8.84 7.60
C LEU A 19 -5.05 -9.78 8.62
N LEU A 20 -4.09 -10.60 8.18
CA LEU A 20 -3.44 -11.61 9.00
C LEU A 20 -2.42 -10.99 9.96
N SER A 21 -1.65 -9.99 9.52
CA SER A 21 -0.68 -9.28 10.37
C SER A 21 -1.34 -8.61 11.58
N ARG A 22 -2.59 -8.15 11.44
CA ARG A 22 -3.40 -7.64 12.55
C ARG A 22 -3.68 -8.67 13.63
N ARG A 23 -3.75 -9.97 13.30
CA ARG A 23 -3.93 -11.05 14.28
C ARG A 23 -2.66 -11.33 15.09
N PHE A 24 -1.53 -10.76 14.69
CA PHE A 24 -0.25 -10.88 15.37
C PHE A 24 0.25 -9.52 15.89
N PRO A 25 -0.52 -8.82 16.73
CA PRO A 25 -0.14 -7.49 17.23
C PRO A 25 1.04 -7.54 18.19
N SER A 26 1.31 -8.71 18.79
CA SER A 26 2.48 -8.96 19.66
C SER A 26 3.79 -9.03 18.89
N VAL A 27 3.76 -9.22 17.56
CA VAL A 27 4.97 -9.29 16.74
C VAL A 27 5.51 -7.87 16.53
N PRO A 28 6.76 -7.59 16.94
CA PRO A 28 7.38 -6.27 16.79
C PRO A 28 7.40 -5.83 15.33
N THR A 29 7.14 -4.54 15.08
CA THR A 29 7.24 -3.95 13.74
C THR A 29 8.66 -4.04 13.17
N SER A 30 9.70 -4.18 14.01
CA SER A 30 11.07 -4.44 13.54
C SER A 30 11.21 -5.69 12.66
N ILE A 31 10.25 -6.62 12.73
CA ILE A 31 10.21 -7.80 11.84
C ILE A 31 10.02 -7.43 10.37
N VAL A 32 9.48 -6.25 10.08
CA VAL A 32 9.34 -5.73 8.71
C VAL A 32 10.68 -5.72 7.99
N THR A 33 11.79 -5.42 8.69
CA THR A 33 13.14 -5.51 8.11
C THR A 33 13.42 -6.90 7.56
N TRP A 34 13.06 -7.95 8.29
CA TRP A 34 13.30 -9.32 7.88
C TRP A 34 12.42 -9.71 6.69
N PHE A 35 11.16 -9.24 6.64
CA PHE A 35 10.32 -9.44 5.47
C PHE A 35 10.87 -8.71 4.24
N CYS A 36 11.33 -7.47 4.39
CA CYS A 36 11.98 -6.73 3.32
C CYS A 36 13.27 -7.44 2.86
N ALA A 37 14.10 -7.92 3.79
CA ALA A 37 15.34 -8.63 3.48
C ALA A 37 15.07 -9.96 2.74
N ALA A 38 14.12 -10.76 3.22
CA ALA A 38 13.72 -12.01 2.55
C ALA A 38 13.16 -11.72 1.14
N THR A 39 12.34 -10.67 1.01
CA THR A 39 11.80 -10.25 -0.30
C THR A 39 12.92 -9.79 -1.23
N ALA A 40 13.92 -9.07 -0.74
CA ALA A 40 15.08 -8.65 -1.53
C ALA A 40 15.90 -9.84 -2.03
N VAL A 41 16.14 -10.85 -1.18
CA VAL A 41 16.84 -12.08 -1.55
C VAL A 41 16.06 -12.87 -2.60
N LEU A 42 14.75 -13.05 -2.40
CA LEU A 42 13.89 -13.71 -3.38
C LEU A 42 13.83 -12.94 -4.70
N SER A 43 13.72 -11.61 -4.64
CA SER A 43 13.74 -10.75 -5.82
C SER A 43 15.07 -10.85 -6.57
N LEU A 44 16.19 -10.96 -5.87
CA LEU A 44 17.51 -11.17 -6.48
C LEU A 44 17.60 -12.53 -7.18
N ALA A 45 17.11 -13.59 -6.55
CA ALA A 45 17.06 -14.92 -7.17
C ALA A 45 16.18 -14.92 -8.44
N CYS A 46 15.01 -14.28 -8.38
CA CYS A 46 14.14 -14.10 -9.55
C CYS A 46 14.80 -13.27 -10.65
N HIS A 47 15.47 -12.17 -10.29
CA HIS A 47 16.18 -11.32 -11.25
C HIS A 47 17.24 -12.12 -12.02
N LEU A 48 18.07 -12.90 -11.32
CA LEU A 48 19.11 -13.73 -11.93
C LEU A 48 18.54 -14.84 -12.83
N ALA A 49 17.33 -15.32 -12.54
CA ALA A 49 16.70 -16.39 -13.29
C ALA A 49 15.86 -15.91 -14.50
N LEU A 50 15.27 -14.71 -14.42
CA LEU A 50 14.21 -14.27 -15.33
C LEU A 50 14.52 -12.98 -16.09
N GLU A 51 15.42 -12.14 -15.60
CA GLU A 51 15.63 -10.78 -16.12
C GLU A 51 17.04 -10.58 -16.70
N GLN A 52 17.18 -9.57 -17.56
CA GLN A 52 18.49 -9.10 -18.02
C GLN A 52 19.07 -8.13 -16.99
N THR A 53 20.32 -8.34 -16.58
CA THR A 53 20.98 -7.48 -15.60
C THR A 53 21.40 -6.15 -16.22
N VAL A 54 20.73 -5.08 -15.78
CA VAL A 54 21.08 -3.68 -16.11
C VAL A 54 21.35 -2.95 -14.80
N LEU A 55 22.57 -2.45 -14.65
CA LEU A 55 22.97 -1.72 -13.45
C LEU A 55 22.69 -0.21 -13.59
N PRO A 56 22.35 0.47 -12.47
CA PRO A 56 22.21 1.91 -12.46
C PRO A 56 23.51 2.61 -12.92
N VAL A 57 23.36 3.56 -13.85
CA VAL A 57 24.44 4.36 -14.41
C VAL A 57 24.53 5.70 -13.67
N GLY A 58 25.70 5.94 -13.06
CA GLY A 58 26.02 7.20 -12.39
C GLY A 58 25.39 7.38 -11.01
N ALA A 59 25.85 8.42 -10.30
CA ALA A 59 25.46 8.67 -8.90
C ALA A 59 23.96 8.98 -8.74
N GLY A 60 23.33 9.66 -9.71
CA GLY A 60 21.91 10.03 -9.63
C GLY A 60 20.97 8.82 -9.56
N GLN A 61 21.21 7.79 -10.37
CA GLN A 61 20.37 6.60 -10.37
C GLN A 61 20.58 5.77 -9.09
N TRP A 62 21.82 5.68 -8.59
CA TRP A 62 22.08 5.04 -7.29
C TRP A 62 21.45 5.79 -6.11
N LEU A 63 21.47 7.13 -6.13
CA LEU A 63 20.76 7.94 -5.13
C LEU A 63 19.25 7.72 -5.20
N ALA A 64 18.68 7.56 -6.41
CA ALA A 64 17.27 7.21 -6.56
C ALA A 64 16.96 5.83 -5.97
N VAL A 65 17.80 4.81 -6.24
CA VAL A 65 17.67 3.46 -5.65
C VAL A 65 17.69 3.54 -4.12
N LEU A 66 18.65 4.27 -3.54
CA LEU A 66 18.73 4.47 -2.09
C LEU A 66 17.49 5.20 -1.54
N GLY A 67 17.03 6.26 -2.22
CA GLY A 67 15.83 7.01 -1.82
C GLY A 67 14.57 6.15 -1.84
N LEU A 68 14.39 5.34 -2.88
CA LEU A 68 13.28 4.38 -2.99
C LEU A 68 13.35 3.32 -1.88
N GLY A 69 14.55 2.81 -1.59
CA GLY A 69 14.78 1.84 -0.52
C GLY A 69 14.49 2.39 0.87
N LEU A 70 14.94 3.62 1.18
CA LEU A 70 14.79 4.21 2.51
C LEU A 70 13.36 4.66 2.80
N MET A 71 12.67 5.25 1.82
CA MET A 71 11.39 5.91 2.05
C MET A 71 10.19 5.05 1.59
N PRO A 72 9.89 4.86 0.29
CA PRO A 72 8.76 4.03 -0.16
C PRO A 72 8.82 2.57 0.28
N VAL A 73 10.00 1.94 0.27
CA VAL A 73 10.13 0.52 0.63
C VAL A 73 10.43 0.34 2.12
N GLY A 74 11.25 1.21 2.71
CA GLY A 74 11.57 1.17 4.14
C GLY A 74 10.47 1.83 4.98
N ALA A 75 10.54 3.14 5.14
CA ALA A 75 9.68 3.90 6.05
C ALA A 75 8.18 3.66 5.84
N ALA A 76 7.73 3.55 4.58
CA ALA A 76 6.30 3.35 4.30
C ALA A 76 5.79 1.98 4.75
N PHE A 77 6.58 0.90 4.62
CA PHE A 77 6.18 -0.44 5.11
C PHE A 77 6.10 -0.48 6.64
N TYR A 78 7.00 0.22 7.33
CA TYR A 78 6.93 0.38 8.77
C TYR A 78 5.66 1.12 9.21
N ALA A 79 5.37 2.26 8.56
CA ALA A 79 4.15 3.01 8.82
C ALA A 79 2.89 2.19 8.51
N TRP A 80 2.93 1.38 7.45
CA TRP A 80 1.85 0.46 7.08
C TRP A 80 1.62 -0.62 8.14
N ASP A 81 2.67 -1.31 8.60
CA ASP A 81 2.54 -2.34 9.66
C ASP A 81 1.98 -1.75 10.96
N ILE A 82 2.46 -0.57 11.36
CA ILE A 82 1.91 0.16 12.52
C ILE A 82 0.43 0.48 12.30
N GLY A 83 0.08 1.03 11.14
CA GLY A 83 -1.29 1.40 10.78
C GLY A 83 -2.24 0.21 10.75
N VAL A 84 -1.80 -0.93 10.23
CA VAL A 84 -2.58 -2.18 10.17
C VAL A 84 -2.79 -2.78 11.56
N LYS A 85 -1.75 -2.81 12.41
CA LYS A 85 -1.83 -3.42 13.74
C LYS A 85 -2.55 -2.54 14.77
N ARG A 86 -2.36 -1.22 14.71
CA ARG A 86 -2.84 -0.27 15.75
C ARG A 86 -3.96 0.66 15.29
N GLY A 87 -4.15 0.82 13.98
CA GLY A 87 -5.14 1.74 13.41
C GLY A 87 -6.45 1.06 12.99
N ASN A 88 -7.32 1.85 12.36
CA ASN A 88 -8.53 1.34 11.71
C ASN A 88 -8.17 0.88 10.28
N ILE A 89 -8.09 -0.44 10.09
CA ILE A 89 -7.75 -1.05 8.80
C ILE A 89 -8.68 -0.66 7.65
N GLN A 90 -9.96 -0.38 7.93
CA GLN A 90 -10.90 -0.02 6.89
C GLN A 90 -10.68 1.42 6.42
N VAL A 91 -10.33 2.32 7.35
CA VAL A 91 -9.90 3.68 7.02
C VAL A 91 -8.58 3.66 6.25
N LEU A 92 -7.62 2.83 6.68
CA LEU A 92 -6.34 2.68 5.99
C LEU A 92 -6.52 2.15 4.56
N GLY A 93 -7.40 1.15 4.38
CA GLY A 93 -7.77 0.62 3.07
C GLY A 93 -8.42 1.67 2.18
N ALA A 94 -9.33 2.49 2.72
CA ALA A 94 -9.95 3.58 1.98
C ALA A 94 -8.94 4.69 1.61
N ALA A 95 -8.07 5.07 2.53
CA ALA A 95 -7.01 6.06 2.30
C ALA A 95 -6.02 5.59 1.21
N SER A 96 -5.81 4.28 1.06
CA SER A 96 -4.93 3.73 0.03
C SER A 96 -5.40 4.04 -1.39
N TYR A 97 -6.69 4.29 -1.60
CA TYR A 97 -7.20 4.72 -2.91
C TYR A 97 -6.83 6.16 -3.28
N ALA A 98 -6.29 6.96 -2.36
CA ALA A 98 -5.68 8.24 -2.69
C ALA A 98 -4.32 8.09 -3.38
N ALA A 99 -3.65 6.94 -3.25
CA ALA A 99 -2.35 6.68 -3.86
C ALA A 99 -2.32 6.91 -5.39
N PRO A 100 -3.25 6.36 -6.20
CA PRO A 100 -3.25 6.64 -7.64
C PRO A 100 -3.44 8.12 -7.96
N LEU A 101 -4.30 8.85 -7.23
CA LEU A 101 -4.48 10.28 -7.44
C LEU A 101 -3.21 11.08 -7.11
N LEU A 102 -2.62 10.85 -5.94
CA LEU A 102 -1.39 11.52 -5.52
C LEU A 102 -0.22 11.20 -6.45
N SER A 103 -0.08 9.93 -6.88
CA SER A 103 0.95 9.53 -7.83
C SER A 103 0.81 10.26 -9.16
N THR A 104 -0.41 10.38 -9.70
CA THR A 104 -0.65 11.13 -10.94
C THR A 104 -0.31 12.60 -10.77
N LEU A 105 -0.71 13.24 -9.66
CA LEU A 105 -0.40 14.64 -9.40
C LEU A 105 1.11 14.89 -9.30
N VAL A 106 1.85 14.01 -8.61
CA VAL A 106 3.32 14.08 -8.52
C VAL A 106 3.96 13.93 -9.91
N LEU A 107 3.48 13.00 -10.74
CA LEU A 107 4.01 12.80 -12.10
C LEU A 107 3.75 14.01 -13.02
N ILE A 108 2.57 14.64 -12.92
CA ILE A 108 2.25 15.87 -13.65
C ILE A 108 3.14 17.02 -13.16
N ALA A 109 3.29 17.19 -11.83
CA ALA A 109 4.13 18.24 -11.25
C ALA A 109 5.62 18.06 -11.62
N ALA A 110 6.09 16.82 -11.74
CA ALA A 110 7.43 16.50 -12.20
C ALA A 110 7.62 16.65 -13.72
N GLY A 111 6.56 16.96 -14.49
CA GLY A 111 6.60 17.08 -15.95
C GLY A 111 6.76 15.75 -16.69
N VAL A 112 6.53 14.62 -16.02
CA VAL A 112 6.71 13.26 -16.58
C VAL A 112 5.41 12.73 -17.21
N ALA A 113 4.26 13.26 -16.79
CA ALA A 113 2.96 12.88 -17.33
C ALA A 113 2.20 14.08 -17.87
N GLU A 114 1.59 13.93 -19.05
CA GLU A 114 0.67 14.93 -19.59
C GLU A 114 -0.67 14.90 -18.83
N PRO A 115 -1.16 16.05 -18.34
CA PRO A 115 -2.44 16.13 -17.64
C PRO A 115 -3.58 15.82 -18.62
N SER A 116 -4.15 14.62 -18.53
CA SER A 116 -5.38 14.28 -19.25
C SER A 116 -6.58 14.34 -18.31
N LEU A 117 -7.67 14.96 -18.78
CA LEU A 117 -8.93 15.04 -18.02
C LEU A 117 -9.49 13.65 -17.70
N ARG A 118 -9.24 12.64 -18.54
CA ARG A 118 -9.71 11.27 -18.31
C ARG A 118 -8.99 10.59 -17.15
N ILE A 119 -7.66 10.71 -17.06
CA ILE A 119 -6.88 10.13 -15.96
C ILE A 119 -7.24 10.85 -14.66
N LEU A 120 -7.32 12.18 -14.69
CA LEU A 120 -7.68 12.95 -13.50
C LEU A 120 -9.09 12.58 -13.01
N ALA A 121 -10.07 12.49 -13.91
CA ALA A 121 -11.42 12.05 -13.57
C ALA A 121 -11.45 10.62 -13.00
N ALA A 122 -10.73 9.68 -13.59
CA ALA A 122 -10.66 8.30 -13.09
C ALA A 122 -10.06 8.24 -11.67
N CYS A 123 -8.96 8.95 -11.43
CA CYS A 123 -8.34 9.04 -10.11
C CYS A 123 -9.28 9.67 -9.08
N VAL A 124 -9.97 10.75 -9.43
CA VAL A 124 -10.96 11.41 -8.55
C VAL A 124 -12.15 10.50 -8.26
N LEU A 125 -12.66 9.77 -9.25
CA LEU A 125 -13.79 8.85 -9.07
C LEU A 125 -13.43 7.66 -8.18
N ILE A 126 -12.27 7.04 -8.39
CA ILE A 126 -11.79 5.91 -7.58
C ILE A 126 -11.54 6.37 -6.13
N THR A 127 -10.86 7.51 -5.96
CA THR A 127 -10.57 8.07 -4.63
C THR A 127 -11.87 8.50 -3.93
N GLY A 128 -12.75 9.19 -4.64
CA GLY A 128 -14.03 9.67 -4.11
C GLY A 128 -14.97 8.54 -3.71
N GLY A 129 -15.07 7.49 -4.54
CA GLY A 129 -15.85 6.29 -4.22
C GLY A 129 -15.36 5.59 -2.95
N ALA A 130 -14.03 5.45 -2.79
CA ALA A 130 -13.43 4.86 -1.60
C ALA A 130 -13.68 5.69 -0.33
N VAL A 131 -13.55 7.03 -0.42
CA VAL A 131 -13.81 7.94 0.70
C VAL A 131 -15.29 7.91 1.09
N LEU A 132 -16.21 7.90 0.11
CA LEU A 132 -17.65 7.80 0.37
C LEU A 132 -18.01 6.47 1.05
N ALA A 133 -17.45 5.35 0.59
CA ALA A 133 -17.65 4.05 1.24
C ALA A 133 -17.15 4.06 2.69
N ALA A 134 -16.01 4.71 2.95
CA ALA A 134 -15.43 4.82 4.28
C ALA A 134 -16.11 5.85 5.20
N LYS A 135 -16.85 6.81 4.66
CA LYS A 135 -17.58 7.83 5.44
C LYS A 135 -18.52 7.18 6.48
N SER A 136 -19.17 6.09 6.11
CA SER A 136 -20.01 5.29 7.03
C SER A 136 -19.23 4.69 8.21
N LEU A 137 -17.93 4.41 8.02
CA LEU A 137 -17.04 3.82 9.02
C LEU A 137 -16.51 4.86 10.00
N PHE A 138 -16.31 6.10 9.54
CA PHE A 138 -15.99 7.23 10.41
C PHE A 138 -17.19 7.73 11.23
N LEU A 139 -18.40 7.59 10.68
CA LEU A 139 -19.64 8.07 11.30
C LEU A 139 -20.33 7.02 12.20
N ARG A 140 -19.86 5.76 12.22
CA ARG A 140 -20.44 4.72 13.06
C ARG A 140 -20.08 4.99 14.53
N LYS A 141 -20.98 5.66 15.24
CA LYS A 141 -20.99 5.78 16.71
C LYS A 141 -20.93 4.36 17.30
N PRO A 142 -20.19 4.11 18.40
CA PRO A 142 -20.24 2.80 19.06
C PRO A 142 -21.70 2.53 19.40
N ALA A 143 -22.24 1.41 18.91
CA ALA A 143 -23.55 0.97 19.32
C ALA A 143 -23.49 0.82 20.84
N ALA A 144 -24.27 1.63 21.55
CA ALA A 144 -24.40 1.52 22.99
C ALA A 144 -24.75 0.07 23.30
N THR A 145 -23.92 -0.59 24.11
CA THR A 145 -24.23 -1.89 24.69
C THR A 145 -25.57 -1.75 25.40
N GLU A 146 -26.62 -2.22 24.75
CA GLU A 146 -27.94 -2.33 25.33
C GLU A 146 -27.83 -3.42 26.40
N SER A 147 -27.60 -2.97 27.64
CA SER A 147 -27.64 -3.80 28.82
C SER A 147 -29.05 -4.39 28.92
N ARG A 148 -29.18 -5.64 28.47
CA ARG A 148 -30.26 -6.53 28.90
C ARG A 148 -30.06 -6.82 30.39
N ALA A 149 -30.53 -5.90 31.23
CA ALA A 149 -30.99 -6.24 32.56
C ALA A 149 -32.45 -6.70 32.44
N GLY A 150 -32.67 -7.97 32.10
CA GLY A 150 -33.88 -8.69 32.50
C GLY A 150 -33.71 -9.05 33.97
N SER A 151 -34.51 -8.46 34.86
CA SER A 151 -35.81 -8.95 35.34
C SER A 151 -35.66 -10.16 36.25
#